data_AF-T1B8X7-F1
#
_entry.id   AF-T1B8X7-F1
#
_cell.length_a   1.000
_cell.length_b   1.000
_cell.length_c   1.000
_cell.angle_alpha   90.00
_cell.angle_beta   90.00
_cell.angle_gamma   90.00
#
_symmetry.space_group_name_H-M   'P 1'
#
loop_
_entity.id
_entity.type
_entity.pdbx_description
1 polymer ?
#
loop_
_entity_poly.entity_id
_entity_poly.type
_entity_poly.pdbx_seq_one_letter_code
_entity_poly.pdbx_strand_id
1 'polypeptide(L)'
;EESVMGTLVSRIKARLQHIRIGDPLDKAIDMGALISPTHRSRVHGFVEQAQAQGATVWQPQIPLPRQGAFYPPTLLTDVSTANVVWREEIFGPVLAATSFRTLHEAVELANNTQYGLAATLYTENINRALELAVKLKAGVVWINTTNQLDAACGFGGIRESGFGREGGLEGMLDYLRERDAWGALGVDAAPRGAQQPGTAAARLERSGKMLADSLSATAPAAEAGDERRPGLIDRTFKNFIGGKQTRPDGGLSRPIHDARGRLAGWVSRGNRKDIRDAVEAAFRAEKWCDATAHLRSQILFYIGENLAVRRDELAARLGRLTGRKAAQSRAEVDLAIERLFSYGGWADKYDGLIH
;
A
#
# COMPACT_ATOMS: atom_id res chain seq x y z
N GLU A 1 -13.21 21.62 12.10
CA GLU A 1 -13.77 21.63 13.47
C GLU A 1 -15.05 22.45 13.47
N GLU A 2 -16.15 21.93 14.04
CA GLU A 2 -17.48 22.57 14.03
C GLU A 2 -17.46 23.99 14.61
N SER A 3 -16.72 24.19 15.70
CA SER A 3 -16.60 25.45 16.45
C SER A 3 -16.19 26.65 15.59
N VAL A 4 -15.37 26.42 14.56
CA VAL A 4 -14.82 27.47 13.69
C VAL A 4 -15.34 27.41 12.26
N MET A 5 -16.15 26.41 11.91
CA MET A 5 -16.61 26.17 10.53
C MET A 5 -17.33 27.38 9.95
N GLY A 6 -18.26 27.99 10.69
CA GLY A 6 -19.01 29.17 10.23
C GLY A 6 -18.09 30.37 9.94
N THR A 7 -17.15 30.67 10.84
CA THR A 7 -16.18 31.75 10.67
C THR A 7 -15.24 31.48 9.50
N LEU A 8 -14.75 30.24 9.36
CA LEU A 8 -13.88 29.83 8.26
C LEU A 8 -14.57 29.97 6.91
N VAL A 9 -15.78 29.42 6.77
CA VAL A 9 -16.60 29.53 5.55
C VAL A 9 -16.86 31.00 5.19
N SER A 10 -17.20 31.84 6.16
CA SER A 10 -17.42 33.27 5.93
C SER A 10 -16.14 33.96 5.40
N ARG A 11 -14.98 33.69 6.01
CA ARG A 11 -13.70 34.24 5.57
C ARG A 11 -13.27 33.72 4.20
N ILE A 12 -13.50 32.44 3.91
CA ILE A 12 -13.24 31.87 2.57
C ILE A 12 -14.10 32.59 1.54
N LYS A 13 -15.42 32.71 1.77
CA LYS A 13 -16.33 33.42 0.86
C LYS A 13 -15.87 34.85 0.59
N ALA A 14 -15.51 35.60 1.64
CA ALA A 14 -15.01 36.97 1.52
C ALA A 14 -13.71 37.02 0.68
N ARG A 15 -12.77 36.09 0.88
CA ARG A 15 -11.53 36.04 0.09
C ARG A 15 -11.78 35.65 -1.37
N LEU A 16 -12.65 34.67 -1.63
CA LEU A 16 -12.97 34.22 -2.98
C LEU A 16 -13.66 35.32 -3.81
N GLN A 17 -14.38 36.26 -3.20
CA GLN A 17 -14.98 37.41 -3.89
C GLN A 17 -13.95 38.35 -4.53
N HIS A 18 -12.69 38.32 -4.08
CA HIS A 18 -11.63 39.19 -4.60
C HIS A 18 -10.78 38.53 -5.69
N ILE A 19 -11.03 37.26 -6.05
CA ILE A 19 -10.28 36.57 -7.10
C ILE A 19 -10.60 37.19 -8.46
N ARG A 20 -9.56 37.63 -9.17
CA ARG A 20 -9.68 38.13 -10.53
C ARG A 20 -9.53 36.97 -11.52
N ILE A 21 -10.52 36.83 -12.40
CA ILE A 21 -10.58 35.78 -13.41
C ILE A 21 -10.45 36.42 -14.79
N GLY A 22 -9.54 35.95 -15.62
CA GLY A 22 -9.26 36.59 -16.89
C GLY A 22 -8.16 35.93 -17.71
N ASP A 23 -7.56 36.71 -18.61
CA ASP A 23 -6.48 36.24 -19.48
C ASP A 23 -5.29 35.73 -18.64
N PRO A 24 -4.86 34.46 -18.80
CA PRO A 24 -3.73 33.91 -18.04
C PRO A 24 -2.39 34.60 -18.34
N LEU A 25 -2.28 35.40 -19.42
CA LEU A 25 -1.08 36.20 -19.71
C LEU A 25 -1.05 37.53 -18.94
N ASP A 26 -2.17 37.97 -18.37
CA ASP A 26 -2.22 39.14 -17.52
C ASP A 26 -1.76 38.79 -16.10
N LYS A 27 -0.65 39.40 -15.67
CA LYS A 27 -0.07 39.20 -14.33
C LYS A 27 -0.97 39.71 -13.19
N ALA A 28 -1.99 40.48 -13.50
CA ALA A 28 -3.01 40.91 -12.55
C ALA A 28 -4.18 39.91 -12.41
N ILE A 29 -4.15 38.76 -13.08
CA ILE A 29 -5.17 37.71 -12.94
C ILE A 29 -4.72 36.67 -11.93
N ASP A 30 -5.64 36.28 -11.04
CA ASP A 30 -5.39 35.28 -10.00
C ASP A 30 -5.75 33.86 -10.48
N MET A 31 -6.71 33.75 -11.41
CA MET A 31 -7.16 32.46 -11.94
C MET A 31 -7.48 32.52 -13.45
N GLY A 32 -6.86 31.64 -14.23
CA GLY A 32 -7.08 31.51 -15.67
C GLY A 32 -8.24 30.59 -16.05
N ALA A 33 -8.35 30.28 -17.34
CA ALA A 33 -9.30 29.30 -17.86
C ALA A 33 -8.91 27.87 -17.48
N LEU A 34 -9.90 26.98 -17.38
CA LEU A 34 -9.64 25.54 -17.37
C LEU A 34 -9.05 25.10 -18.71
N ILE A 35 -8.38 23.95 -18.71
CA ILE A 35 -7.61 23.45 -19.87
C ILE A 35 -8.46 23.24 -21.13
N SER A 36 -9.75 22.93 -21.00
CA SER A 36 -10.66 22.75 -22.14
C SER A 36 -12.13 22.96 -21.79
N PRO A 37 -13.01 23.26 -22.79
CA PRO A 37 -14.45 23.31 -22.58
C PRO A 37 -15.04 21.99 -22.08
N THR A 38 -14.53 20.84 -22.55
CA THR A 38 -14.95 19.51 -22.10
C THR A 38 -14.63 19.32 -20.62
N HIS A 39 -13.43 19.73 -20.18
CA HIS A 39 -13.05 19.67 -18.77
C HIS A 39 -13.92 20.58 -17.91
N ARG A 40 -14.20 21.80 -18.38
CA ARG A 40 -15.14 22.71 -17.72
C ARG A 40 -16.53 22.09 -17.55
N SER A 41 -17.07 21.44 -18.58
CA SER A 41 -18.36 20.75 -18.48
C SER A 41 -18.33 19.59 -17.48
N ARG A 42 -17.22 18.85 -17.40
CA ARG A 42 -17.03 17.80 -16.38
C ARG A 42 -17.03 18.36 -14.96
N VAL A 43 -16.27 19.44 -14.72
CA VAL A 43 -16.27 20.15 -13.42
C VAL A 43 -17.67 20.65 -13.06
N HIS A 44 -18.39 21.22 -14.05
CA HIS A 44 -19.77 21.67 -13.83
C HIS A 44 -20.70 20.51 -13.43
N GLY A 45 -20.63 19.37 -14.13
CA GLY A 45 -21.45 18.20 -13.82
C GLY A 45 -21.22 17.66 -12.40
N PHE A 46 -19.99 17.71 -11.87
CA PHE A 46 -19.73 17.37 -10.47
C PHE A 46 -20.44 18.31 -9.48
N VAL A 47 -20.45 19.61 -9.77
CA VAL A 47 -21.12 20.60 -8.92
C VAL A 47 -22.64 20.42 -8.95
N GLU A 48 -23.22 20.19 -10.13
CA GLU A 48 -24.65 19.88 -10.28
C GLU A 48 -25.02 18.60 -9.52
N GLN A 49 -24.21 17.55 -9.65
CA GLN A 49 -24.44 16.29 -8.94
C GLN A 49 -24.32 16.45 -7.42
N ALA A 50 -23.34 17.23 -6.94
CA ALA A 50 -23.21 17.53 -5.51
C ALA A 50 -24.44 18.28 -4.97
N GLN A 51 -24.94 19.26 -5.73
CA GLN A 51 -26.16 19.99 -5.38
C GLN A 51 -27.37 19.07 -5.31
N ALA A 52 -27.53 18.20 -6.31
CA ALA A 52 -28.60 17.18 -6.32
C ALA A 52 -28.50 16.19 -5.14
N GLN A 53 -27.29 15.97 -4.62
CA GLN A 53 -27.01 15.16 -3.43
C GLN A 53 -27.10 15.96 -2.12
N GLY A 54 -27.64 17.18 -2.14
CA GLY A 54 -27.91 17.98 -0.95
C GLY A 54 -26.79 18.93 -0.51
N ALA A 55 -25.70 19.05 -1.26
CA ALA A 55 -24.66 20.04 -0.95
C ALA A 55 -25.13 21.47 -1.28
N THR A 56 -24.77 22.42 -0.44
CA THR A 56 -25.03 23.84 -0.70
C THR A 56 -23.93 24.42 -1.57
N VAL A 57 -24.28 24.88 -2.77
CA VAL A 57 -23.36 25.52 -3.71
C VAL A 57 -23.27 27.02 -3.45
N TRP A 58 -22.06 27.53 -3.33
CA TRP A 58 -21.80 28.98 -3.33
C TRP A 58 -20.72 29.33 -4.35
N GLN A 59 -20.97 30.38 -5.12
CA GLN A 59 -20.04 30.97 -6.08
C GLN A 59 -20.06 32.50 -5.92
N PRO A 60 -18.92 33.19 -6.06
CA PRO A 60 -18.88 34.64 -5.98
C PRO A 60 -19.46 35.27 -7.25
N GLN A 61 -20.05 36.46 -7.11
CA GLN A 61 -20.58 37.23 -8.24
C GLN A 61 -19.44 38.03 -8.89
N ILE A 62 -18.64 37.35 -9.71
CA ILE A 62 -17.46 37.91 -10.38
C ILE A 62 -17.69 37.85 -11.90
N PRO A 63 -17.35 38.91 -12.66
CA PRO A 63 -17.42 38.86 -14.12
C PRO A 63 -16.53 37.75 -14.67
N LEU A 64 -17.10 36.89 -15.50
CA LEU A 64 -16.36 35.86 -16.24
C LEU A 64 -16.19 36.29 -17.70
N PRO A 65 -15.02 36.07 -18.31
CA PRO A 65 -14.85 36.30 -19.74
C PRO A 65 -15.85 35.47 -20.57
N ARG A 66 -16.37 36.05 -21.66
CA ARG A 66 -17.40 35.41 -22.51
C ARG A 66 -16.88 34.24 -23.34
N GLN A 67 -15.59 34.21 -23.61
CA GLN A 67 -14.94 33.18 -24.44
C GLN A 67 -13.87 32.47 -23.61
N GLY A 68 -13.70 31.18 -23.84
CA GLY A 68 -12.78 30.33 -23.09
C GLY A 68 -13.47 29.48 -22.02
N ALA A 69 -12.72 28.53 -21.46
CA ALA A 69 -13.23 27.56 -20.50
C ALA A 69 -13.15 28.07 -19.05
N PHE A 70 -13.66 29.28 -18.80
CA PHE A 70 -13.65 29.88 -17.46
C PHE A 70 -14.72 29.26 -16.55
N TYR A 71 -14.35 29.03 -15.29
CA TYR A 71 -15.24 28.49 -14.27
C TYR A 71 -15.02 29.26 -12.96
N PRO A 72 -16.08 29.71 -12.26
CA PRO A 72 -15.92 30.48 -11.03
C PRO A 72 -15.43 29.59 -9.88
N PRO A 73 -14.64 30.13 -8.93
CA PRO A 73 -14.28 29.38 -7.74
C PRO A 73 -15.56 29.03 -6.97
N THR A 74 -15.69 27.76 -6.60
CA THR A 74 -16.91 27.20 -6.05
C THR A 74 -16.64 26.62 -4.68
N LEU A 75 -17.46 27.00 -3.70
CA LEU A 75 -17.45 26.41 -2.36
C LEU A 75 -18.70 25.58 -2.17
N LEU A 76 -18.52 24.30 -1.85
CA LEU A 76 -19.58 23.37 -1.50
C LEU A 76 -19.56 23.15 0.02
N THR A 77 -20.66 23.47 0.70
CA THR A 77 -20.88 23.13 2.11
C THR A 77 -21.93 22.04 2.24
N ASP A 78 -22.14 21.54 3.46
CA ASP A 78 -23.10 20.45 3.74
C ASP A 78 -22.76 19.16 2.98
N VAL A 79 -21.46 18.95 2.74
CA VAL A 79 -20.94 17.76 2.06
C VAL A 79 -20.79 16.63 3.07
N SER A 80 -21.44 15.50 2.79
CA SER A 80 -21.26 14.23 3.49
C SER A 80 -20.25 13.34 2.78
N THR A 81 -19.80 12.29 3.48
CA THR A 81 -18.89 11.27 2.91
C THR A 81 -19.51 10.48 1.74
N ALA A 82 -20.84 10.52 1.58
CA ALA A 82 -21.55 9.87 0.49
C ALA A 82 -21.54 10.69 -0.82
N ASN A 83 -21.31 12.00 -0.74
CA ASN A 83 -21.30 12.87 -1.91
C ASN A 83 -20.19 12.48 -2.89
N VAL A 84 -20.44 12.65 -4.19
CA VAL A 84 -19.46 12.34 -5.23
C VAL A 84 -18.19 13.19 -5.08
N VAL A 85 -18.36 14.48 -4.76
CA VAL A 85 -17.28 15.45 -4.57
C VAL A 85 -16.41 15.20 -3.35
N TRP A 86 -16.82 14.30 -2.46
CA TRP A 86 -15.98 13.83 -1.34
C TRP A 86 -15.02 12.71 -1.78
N ARG A 87 -15.45 11.87 -2.72
CA ARG A 87 -14.78 10.62 -3.08
C ARG A 87 -13.97 10.74 -4.37
N GLU A 88 -14.43 11.56 -5.30
CA GLU A 88 -13.88 11.68 -6.65
C GLU A 88 -13.10 12.99 -6.82
N GLU A 89 -12.05 12.93 -7.64
CA GLU A 89 -11.24 14.09 -7.95
C GLU A 89 -11.90 14.98 -9.02
N ILE A 90 -12.12 16.24 -8.66
CA ILE A 90 -12.87 17.21 -9.49
C ILE A 90 -11.96 17.87 -10.53
N PHE A 91 -10.69 18.14 -10.19
CA PHE A 91 -9.71 18.87 -11.01
C PHE A 91 -10.19 20.26 -11.49
N GLY A 92 -10.96 20.96 -10.67
CA GLY A 92 -11.41 22.33 -10.93
C GLY A 92 -11.29 23.20 -9.69
N PRO A 93 -11.59 24.50 -9.77
CA PRO A 93 -11.54 25.42 -8.63
C PRO A 93 -12.75 25.21 -7.71
N VAL A 94 -12.92 24.00 -7.18
CA VAL A 94 -14.05 23.57 -6.35
C VAL A 94 -13.51 23.07 -5.02
N LEU A 95 -13.94 23.69 -3.93
CA LEU A 95 -13.62 23.28 -2.56
C LEU A 95 -14.87 22.67 -1.92
N ALA A 96 -14.76 21.42 -1.49
CA ALA A 96 -15.78 20.76 -0.67
C ALA A 96 -15.42 20.85 0.81
N ALA A 97 -16.38 21.21 1.66
CA ALA A 97 -16.16 21.38 3.08
C ALA A 97 -17.19 20.61 3.92
N THR A 98 -16.67 19.93 4.93
CA THR A 98 -17.44 19.27 5.98
C THR A 98 -16.84 19.61 7.34
N SER A 99 -17.61 19.43 8.41
CA SER A 99 -17.15 19.67 9.78
C SER A 99 -16.84 18.36 10.51
N PHE A 100 -16.16 18.48 11.64
CA PHE A 100 -15.87 17.38 12.57
C PHE A 100 -15.88 17.93 13.99
N ARG A 101 -16.12 17.07 14.98
CA ARG A 101 -16.18 17.39 16.41
C ARG A 101 -14.92 17.02 17.15
N THR A 102 -14.29 15.91 16.75
CA THR A 102 -13.11 15.37 17.44
C THR A 102 -11.93 15.19 16.49
N LEU A 103 -10.72 15.14 17.05
CA LEU A 103 -9.52 14.81 16.26
C LEU A 103 -9.59 13.42 15.64
N HIS A 104 -10.17 12.46 16.37
CA HIS A 104 -10.37 11.11 15.88
C HIS A 104 -11.24 11.10 14.62
N GLU A 105 -12.41 11.75 14.71
CA GLU A 105 -13.33 11.90 13.58
C GLU A 105 -12.67 12.61 12.39
N ALA A 106 -11.85 13.65 12.64
CA ALA A 106 -11.11 14.32 11.57
C ALA A 106 -10.17 13.37 10.81
N VAL A 107 -9.44 12.52 11.55
CA VAL A 107 -8.55 11.50 10.97
C VAL A 107 -9.36 10.44 10.21
N GLU A 108 -10.48 9.97 10.78
CA GLU A 108 -11.36 9.02 10.11
C GLU A 108 -11.90 9.57 8.80
N LEU A 109 -12.43 10.80 8.81
CA LEU A 109 -12.93 11.48 7.62
C LEU A 109 -11.82 11.65 6.57
N ALA A 110 -10.66 12.18 6.97
CA ALA A 110 -9.54 12.41 6.05
C ALA A 110 -8.99 11.12 5.43
N ASN A 111 -8.97 10.03 6.19
CA ASN A 111 -8.46 8.74 5.72
C ASN A 111 -9.54 7.90 4.99
N ASN A 112 -10.81 8.29 5.05
CA ASN A 112 -11.95 7.63 4.38
C ASN A 112 -12.01 8.00 2.90
N THR A 113 -10.97 7.59 2.18
CA THR A 113 -10.80 7.76 0.74
C THR A 113 -9.88 6.66 0.20
N GLN A 114 -10.02 6.33 -1.08
CA GLN A 114 -9.10 5.42 -1.77
C GLN A 114 -7.74 6.08 -2.06
N TYR A 115 -7.64 7.40 -1.92
CA TYR A 115 -6.43 8.18 -2.17
C TYR A 115 -5.58 8.38 -0.91
N GLY A 116 -4.38 8.91 -1.12
CA GLY A 116 -3.40 9.22 -0.08
C GLY A 116 -2.18 9.94 -0.64
N LEU A 117 -2.39 11.10 -1.28
CA LEU A 117 -1.31 11.88 -1.90
C LEU A 117 -0.70 12.88 -0.92
N ALA A 118 -1.41 13.97 -0.65
CA ALA A 118 -0.98 15.01 0.28
C ALA A 118 -2.13 15.40 1.22
N ALA A 119 -1.77 15.85 2.42
CA ALA A 119 -2.71 16.38 3.39
C ALA A 119 -2.15 17.65 4.05
N THR A 120 -3.04 18.52 4.50
CA THR A 120 -2.68 19.74 5.22
C THR A 120 -3.45 19.79 6.53
N LEU A 121 -2.78 20.17 7.61
CA LEU A 121 -3.40 20.46 8.89
C LEU A 121 -3.01 21.84 9.39
N TYR A 122 -3.98 22.56 9.96
CA TYR A 122 -3.80 23.89 10.55
C TYR A 122 -4.12 23.86 12.04
N THR A 123 -3.13 24.13 12.89
CA THR A 123 -3.30 24.26 14.33
C THR A 123 -2.13 25.01 14.97
N GLU A 124 -2.43 25.83 15.98
CA GLU A 124 -1.42 26.50 16.81
C GLU A 124 -0.87 25.59 17.92
N ASN A 125 -1.45 24.39 18.10
CA ASN A 125 -1.04 23.46 19.15
C ASN A 125 -0.08 22.39 18.59
N ILE A 126 1.16 22.42 19.06
CA ILE A 126 2.21 21.50 18.58
C ILE A 126 1.88 20.01 18.80
N ASN A 127 1.23 19.66 19.93
CA ASN A 127 0.88 18.27 20.22
C ASN A 127 -0.16 17.76 19.22
N ARG A 128 -1.18 18.57 18.91
CA ARG A 128 -2.19 18.24 17.90
C ARG A 128 -1.56 18.12 16.51
N ALA A 129 -0.61 19.01 16.19
CA ALA A 129 0.05 19.01 14.90
C ALA A 129 0.81 17.69 14.67
N LEU A 130 1.68 17.31 15.61
CA LEU A 130 2.49 16.10 15.52
C LEU A 130 1.64 14.83 15.59
N GLU A 131 0.61 14.81 16.43
CA GLU A 131 -0.31 13.66 16.54
C GLU A 131 -1.08 13.42 15.23
N LEU A 132 -1.63 14.48 14.62
CA LEU A 132 -2.37 14.37 13.38
C LEU A 132 -1.46 14.02 12.20
N ALA A 133 -0.25 14.59 12.14
CA ALA A 133 0.67 14.37 11.03
C ALA A 133 1.00 12.89 10.81
N VAL A 134 1.16 12.12 11.90
CA VAL A 134 1.47 10.68 11.83
C VAL A 134 0.22 9.83 11.53
N LYS A 135 -0.98 10.32 11.89
CA LYS A 135 -2.24 9.58 11.72
C LYS A 135 -2.85 9.73 10.33
N LEU A 136 -2.55 10.81 9.61
CA LEU A 136 -3.01 11.03 8.24
C LEU A 136 -2.29 10.07 7.28
N LYS A 137 -3.07 9.32 6.50
CA LYS A 137 -2.57 8.36 5.52
C LYS A 137 -2.35 9.06 4.17
N ALA A 138 -1.30 9.87 4.12
CA ALA A 138 -0.85 10.56 2.92
C ALA A 138 0.66 10.37 2.76
N GLY A 139 1.17 10.52 1.54
CA GLY A 139 2.62 10.50 1.31
C GLY A 139 3.31 11.79 1.74
N VAL A 140 2.61 12.92 1.73
CA VAL A 140 3.09 14.22 2.22
C VAL A 140 2.09 14.85 3.17
N VAL A 141 2.56 15.40 4.29
CA VAL A 141 1.72 16.15 5.24
C VAL A 141 2.36 17.49 5.55
N TRP A 142 1.61 18.58 5.30
CA TRP A 142 2.03 19.93 5.65
C TRP A 142 1.34 20.43 6.92
N ILE A 143 2.11 21.06 7.80
CA ILE A 143 1.62 21.68 9.03
C ILE A 143 1.64 23.20 8.85
N ASN A 144 0.49 23.84 9.02
CA ASN A 144 0.31 25.30 8.92
C ASN A 144 0.71 25.93 7.57
N THR A 145 0.83 25.12 6.53
CA THR A 145 1.09 25.52 5.14
C THR A 145 0.49 24.50 4.19
N THR A 146 0.43 24.79 2.89
CA THR A 146 -0.02 23.84 1.87
C THR A 146 0.79 24.02 0.59
N ASN A 147 0.95 22.95 -0.19
CA ASN A 147 1.61 22.97 -1.49
C ASN A 147 3.06 23.52 -1.45
N GLN A 148 3.78 23.26 -0.36
CA GLN A 148 5.22 23.53 -0.30
C GLN A 148 5.96 22.37 -0.97
N LEU A 149 6.67 22.68 -2.05
CA LEU A 149 7.42 21.72 -2.84
C LEU A 149 8.88 22.16 -2.88
N ASP A 150 9.78 21.22 -2.60
CA ASP A 150 11.22 21.42 -2.68
C ASP A 150 11.86 20.21 -3.36
N ALA A 151 12.89 20.45 -4.19
CA ALA A 151 13.53 19.39 -4.97
C ALA A 151 14.24 18.34 -4.09
N ALA A 152 14.62 18.70 -2.86
CA ALA A 152 15.24 17.80 -1.91
C ALA A 152 14.22 16.94 -1.16
N CYS A 153 12.91 17.24 -1.21
CA CYS A 153 11.87 16.50 -0.51
C CYS A 153 11.10 15.58 -1.46
N GLY A 154 11.09 14.27 -1.21
CA GLY A 154 10.34 13.31 -1.99
C GLY A 154 8.82 13.50 -1.87
N PHE A 155 8.15 13.56 -3.02
CA PHE A 155 6.70 13.65 -3.16
C PHE A 155 6.15 12.38 -3.82
N GLY A 156 5.03 11.84 -3.35
CA GLY A 156 4.39 10.69 -3.98
C GLY A 156 3.27 10.11 -3.14
N GLY A 157 2.42 9.29 -3.75
CA GLY A 157 1.21 8.76 -3.11
C GLY A 157 1.38 7.45 -2.36
N ILE A 158 0.30 7.06 -1.70
CA ILE A 158 -0.01 5.69 -1.28
C ILE A 158 -1.43 5.34 -1.76
N ARG A 159 -1.83 4.06 -1.62
CA ARG A 159 -3.13 3.54 -2.08
C ARG A 159 -3.33 3.77 -3.59
N GLU A 160 -4.46 4.32 -4.02
CA GLU A 160 -4.74 4.58 -5.43
C GLU A 160 -4.08 5.88 -5.95
N SER A 161 -3.39 6.64 -5.08
CA SER A 161 -2.57 7.78 -5.50
C SER A 161 -1.21 7.38 -6.08
N GLY A 162 -0.96 6.09 -6.27
CA GLY A 162 0.27 5.54 -6.85
C GLY A 162 1.29 5.05 -5.81
N PHE A 163 2.52 4.83 -6.29
CA PHE A 163 3.66 4.35 -5.53
C PHE A 163 4.95 4.99 -6.05
N GLY A 164 6.05 4.84 -5.30
CA GLY A 164 7.32 5.53 -5.60
C GLY A 164 7.36 6.95 -5.02
N ARG A 165 8.50 7.63 -5.19
CA ARG A 165 8.69 9.02 -4.80
C ARG A 165 9.44 9.79 -5.89
N GLU A 166 9.11 11.06 -6.07
CA GLU A 166 9.81 11.99 -6.97
C GLU A 166 10.45 13.11 -6.14
N GLY A 167 11.72 13.41 -6.40
CA GLY A 167 12.51 14.36 -5.58
C GLY A 167 13.27 13.68 -4.44
N GLY A 168 14.25 14.40 -3.90
CA GLY A 168 15.12 13.91 -2.83
C GLY A 168 16.02 12.74 -3.24
N LEU A 169 16.70 12.16 -2.25
CA LEU A 169 17.52 10.96 -2.42
C LEU A 169 16.65 9.72 -2.63
N GLU A 170 15.53 9.67 -1.94
CA GLU A 170 14.52 8.63 -2.01
C GLU A 170 13.97 8.46 -3.42
N GLY A 171 13.69 9.55 -4.15
CA GLY A 171 13.21 9.45 -5.52
C GLY A 171 14.29 9.03 -6.52
N MET A 172 15.57 9.29 -6.22
CA MET A 172 16.67 8.80 -7.08
C MET A 172 16.77 7.27 -7.05
N LEU A 173 16.43 6.61 -5.93
CA LEU A 173 16.51 5.15 -5.81
C LEU A 173 15.63 4.43 -6.84
N ASP A 174 14.49 5.02 -7.22
CA ASP A 174 13.57 4.46 -8.21
C ASP A 174 14.17 4.46 -9.64
N TYR A 175 15.20 5.26 -9.89
CA TYR A 175 15.94 5.31 -11.16
C TYR A 175 17.25 4.51 -11.14
N LEU A 176 17.63 3.97 -9.98
CA LEU A 176 18.83 3.16 -9.84
C LEU A 176 18.50 1.67 -9.92
N ARG A 177 19.53 0.89 -10.23
CA ARG A 177 19.51 -0.57 -10.19
C ARG A 177 20.80 -1.03 -9.54
N GLU A 178 20.78 -2.20 -8.91
CA GLU A 178 22.01 -2.79 -8.41
C GLU A 178 23.03 -2.93 -9.55
N ARG A 179 24.27 -2.48 -9.32
CA ARG A 179 25.34 -2.43 -10.32
C ARG A 179 25.50 -3.78 -11.04
N ASP A 180 25.42 -4.87 -10.27
CA ASP A 180 25.68 -6.22 -10.74
C ASP A 180 24.40 -6.98 -11.14
N ALA A 181 23.23 -6.30 -11.15
CA ALA A 181 21.95 -6.89 -11.57
C ALA A 181 22.00 -7.49 -12.98
N TRP A 182 22.90 -7.00 -13.85
CA TRP A 182 23.11 -7.50 -15.21
C TRP A 182 24.12 -8.64 -15.29
N GLY A 183 25.10 -8.69 -14.38
CA GLY A 183 26.06 -9.80 -14.27
C GLY A 183 25.35 -11.12 -13.93
N ALA A 184 24.33 -11.05 -13.07
CA ALA A 184 23.45 -12.19 -12.75
C ALA A 184 22.49 -12.57 -13.90
N LEU A 185 22.25 -11.66 -14.86
CA LEU A 185 21.44 -11.89 -16.06
C LEU A 185 22.26 -12.43 -17.24
N GLY A 186 23.58 -12.60 -17.08
CA GLY A 186 24.45 -13.29 -18.06
C GLY A 186 24.62 -12.54 -19.39
N VAL A 187 24.61 -11.21 -19.40
CA VAL A 187 24.73 -10.43 -20.65
C VAL A 187 26.14 -10.38 -21.26
N ASP A 188 27.16 -10.94 -20.59
CA ASP A 188 28.52 -11.09 -21.14
C ASP A 188 28.88 -12.55 -21.52
N ALA A 189 27.90 -13.44 -21.61
CA ALA A 189 28.11 -14.74 -22.24
C ALA A 189 27.71 -14.66 -23.72
N ALA A 190 28.70 -14.62 -24.62
CA ALA A 190 28.50 -14.83 -26.04
C ALA A 190 27.60 -16.07 -26.28
N PRO A 191 26.66 -16.03 -27.25
CA PRO A 191 25.58 -16.99 -27.34
C PRO A 191 26.11 -18.37 -27.75
N ARG A 192 26.18 -19.31 -26.79
CA ARG A 192 26.26 -20.74 -27.11
C ARG A 192 24.85 -21.26 -27.34
N GLY A 193 24.44 -21.28 -28.60
CA GLY A 193 23.23 -21.97 -29.06
C GLY A 193 21.95 -21.18 -28.85
N ALA A 194 21.39 -20.68 -29.94
CA ALA A 194 20.13 -19.96 -29.97
C ALA A 194 18.95 -20.78 -29.43
N GLN A 195 18.35 -20.33 -28.33
CA GLN A 195 16.90 -20.30 -28.13
C GLN A 195 16.53 -18.93 -27.54
N GLN A 196 15.64 -18.22 -28.22
CA GLN A 196 15.36 -16.79 -28.03
C GLN A 196 15.03 -16.41 -26.57
N PRO A 197 15.52 -15.27 -26.05
CA PRO A 197 15.17 -14.78 -24.72
C PRO A 197 13.74 -14.23 -24.74
N GLY A 198 12.81 -14.95 -24.12
CA GLY A 198 11.47 -14.42 -23.84
C GLY A 198 11.55 -13.14 -23.01
N THR A 199 10.71 -12.16 -23.36
CA THR A 199 10.63 -10.83 -22.76
C THR A 199 10.49 -10.84 -21.22
N ALA A 200 10.76 -9.73 -20.54
CA ALA A 200 10.52 -9.59 -19.10
C ALA A 200 9.06 -9.93 -18.73
N ALA A 201 8.11 -9.61 -19.62
CA ALA A 201 6.73 -10.08 -19.57
C ALA A 201 6.64 -11.61 -19.57
N ALA A 202 7.37 -12.32 -20.44
CA ALA A 202 7.42 -13.78 -20.46
C ALA A 202 8.16 -14.43 -19.26
N ARG A 203 8.98 -13.69 -18.50
CA ARG A 203 9.55 -14.14 -17.21
C ARG A 203 8.59 -13.93 -16.04
N LEU A 204 7.88 -12.80 -16.01
CA LEU A 204 6.80 -12.54 -15.06
C LEU A 204 5.62 -13.47 -15.31
N GLU A 205 5.32 -13.77 -16.57
CA GLU A 205 4.31 -14.74 -16.98
C GLU A 205 4.78 -16.17 -16.72
N ARG A 206 6.09 -16.48 -16.76
CA ARG A 206 6.63 -17.78 -16.30
C ARG A 206 6.67 -17.92 -14.79
N SER A 207 6.96 -16.86 -14.05
CA SER A 207 6.97 -16.89 -12.58
C SER A 207 5.53 -16.88 -12.05
N GLY A 208 4.66 -16.11 -12.71
CA GLY A 208 3.21 -16.11 -12.56
C GLY A 208 2.59 -17.42 -12.97
N LYS A 209 3.04 -18.06 -14.07
CA LYS A 209 2.68 -19.44 -14.42
C LYS A 209 3.26 -20.45 -13.44
N MET A 210 4.50 -20.36 -12.97
CA MET A 210 5.03 -21.31 -11.98
C MET A 210 4.29 -21.21 -10.64
N LEU A 211 3.93 -19.99 -10.23
CA LEU A 211 3.09 -19.77 -9.04
C LEU A 211 1.66 -20.25 -9.33
N ALA A 212 1.07 -19.89 -10.46
CA ALA A 212 -0.26 -20.34 -10.86
C ALA A 212 -0.31 -21.84 -11.16
N ASP A 213 0.77 -22.51 -11.55
CA ASP A 213 0.93 -23.94 -11.80
C ASP A 213 1.16 -24.65 -10.47
N SER A 214 1.85 -24.01 -9.51
CA SER A 214 1.91 -24.51 -8.13
C SER A 214 0.56 -24.41 -7.41
N LEU A 215 -0.30 -23.48 -7.83
CA LEU A 215 -1.66 -23.27 -7.32
C LEU A 215 -2.73 -24.06 -8.11
N SER A 216 -2.53 -24.21 -9.43
CA SER A 216 -3.44 -24.86 -10.40
C SER A 216 -3.05 -26.29 -10.72
N ALA A 217 -1.93 -26.80 -10.20
CA ALA A 217 -1.72 -28.23 -10.05
C ALA A 217 -2.82 -28.79 -9.14
N THR A 218 -3.99 -29.05 -9.72
CA THR A 218 -4.52 -30.40 -9.63
C THR A 218 -3.38 -31.30 -10.04
N ALA A 219 -2.67 -31.80 -9.04
CA ALA A 219 -1.98 -33.07 -9.22
C ALA A 219 -2.96 -33.97 -9.98
N PRO A 220 -2.54 -34.65 -11.06
CA PRO A 220 -3.37 -35.70 -11.60
C PRO A 220 -3.83 -36.52 -10.40
N ALA A 221 -5.15 -36.77 -10.30
CA ALA A 221 -5.67 -37.70 -9.33
C ALA A 221 -4.93 -39.00 -9.63
N ALA A 222 -3.82 -39.23 -8.93
CA ALA A 222 -3.12 -40.48 -8.97
C ALA A 222 -4.21 -41.47 -8.59
N GLU A 223 -4.49 -42.39 -9.52
CA GLU A 223 -5.38 -43.51 -9.27
C GLU A 223 -5.06 -44.04 -7.88
N ALA A 224 -6.11 -44.30 -7.10
CA ALA A 224 -6.04 -44.76 -5.71
C ALA A 224 -5.32 -46.12 -5.63
N GLY A 225 -4.00 -46.09 -5.83
CA GLY A 225 -3.10 -47.21 -5.67
C GLY A 225 -2.71 -47.29 -4.21
N ASP A 226 -3.49 -48.07 -3.45
CA ASP A 226 -3.20 -48.61 -2.12
C ASP A 226 -2.18 -47.82 -1.26
N GLU A 227 -2.38 -46.50 -1.08
CA GLU A 227 -1.65 -45.68 -0.11
C GLU A 227 -2.21 -45.97 1.29
N ARG A 228 -2.07 -47.22 1.74
CA ARG A 228 -2.39 -47.61 3.11
C ARG A 228 -1.64 -46.67 4.03
N ARG A 229 -2.35 -46.02 4.96
CA ARG A 229 -1.80 -45.33 6.12
C ARG A 229 -0.86 -46.31 6.85
N PRO A 230 0.48 -46.30 6.65
CA PRO A 230 1.32 -47.26 7.31
C PRO A 230 1.49 -46.72 8.74
N GLY A 231 0.73 -47.27 9.68
CA GLY A 231 0.88 -47.05 11.12
C GLY A 231 0.58 -45.63 11.63
N LEU A 232 -0.66 -45.41 12.09
CA LEU A 232 -1.11 -44.57 13.22
C LEU A 232 -0.47 -43.21 13.59
N ILE A 233 0.34 -42.55 12.77
CA ILE A 233 0.93 -41.24 13.13
C ILE A 233 0.30 -40.13 12.28
N ASP A 234 -0.44 -39.22 12.94
CA ASP A 234 -0.94 -38.01 12.31
C ASP A 234 0.22 -37.08 11.92
N ARG A 235 0.43 -36.93 10.60
CA ARG A 235 1.42 -36.03 10.01
C ARG A 235 0.75 -35.03 9.06
N THR A 236 -0.44 -34.56 9.44
CA THR A 236 -1.23 -33.61 8.66
C THR A 236 -1.02 -32.18 9.16
N PHE A 237 -0.28 -31.39 8.39
CA PHE A 237 0.02 -30.00 8.68
C PHE A 237 -1.14 -29.08 8.28
N LYS A 238 -1.45 -28.17 9.19
CA LYS A 238 -2.52 -27.16 9.10
C LYS A 238 -1.95 -25.83 8.60
N ASN A 239 -2.84 -24.91 8.22
CA ASN A 239 -2.48 -23.51 8.01
C ASN A 239 -2.16 -22.84 9.37
N PHE A 240 -1.49 -21.70 9.37
CA PHE A 240 -1.30 -20.87 10.57
C PHE A 240 -1.85 -19.47 10.31
N ILE A 241 -3.04 -19.18 10.86
CA ILE A 241 -3.81 -17.96 10.60
C ILE A 241 -4.27 -17.39 11.94
N GLY A 242 -4.05 -16.09 12.15
CA GLY A 242 -4.50 -15.40 13.37
C GLY A 242 -3.92 -15.98 14.66
N GLY A 243 -2.64 -16.38 14.64
CA GLY A 243 -1.94 -16.89 15.82
C GLY A 243 -2.27 -18.34 16.21
N LYS A 244 -3.02 -19.08 15.39
CA LYS A 244 -3.38 -20.48 15.66
C LYS A 244 -3.32 -21.36 14.42
N GLN A 245 -3.21 -22.67 14.64
CA GLN A 245 -3.35 -23.64 13.57
C GLN A 245 -4.80 -23.76 13.11
N THR A 246 -5.05 -23.70 11.80
CA THR A 246 -6.40 -23.78 11.20
C THR A 246 -6.46 -24.84 10.11
N ARG A 247 -7.58 -25.56 10.04
CA ARG A 247 -7.84 -26.50 8.94
C ARG A 247 -8.04 -25.70 7.65
N PRO A 248 -7.65 -26.24 6.48
CA PRO A 248 -7.97 -25.60 5.21
C PRO A 248 -9.48 -25.57 5.05
N ASP A 249 -10.02 -24.46 4.60
CA ASP A 249 -11.45 -24.29 4.39
C ASP A 249 -12.04 -25.40 3.49
N GLY A 250 -11.37 -25.69 2.38
CA GLY A 250 -11.80 -26.75 1.46
C GLY A 250 -11.67 -28.18 2.02
N GLY A 251 -11.11 -28.37 3.22
CA GLY A 251 -10.89 -29.67 3.83
C GLY A 251 -9.82 -30.54 3.14
N LEU A 252 -9.23 -30.05 2.05
CA LEU A 252 -8.28 -30.80 1.23
C LEU A 252 -6.86 -30.70 1.76
N SER A 253 -6.16 -31.83 1.73
CA SER A 253 -4.73 -31.91 1.96
C SER A 253 -4.05 -32.66 0.82
N ARG A 254 -2.82 -32.29 0.49
CA ARG A 254 -1.99 -32.98 -0.51
C ARG A 254 -0.85 -33.75 0.16
N PRO A 255 -0.49 -34.95 -0.33
CA PRO A 255 0.67 -35.67 0.18
C PRO A 255 1.95 -34.96 -0.26
N ILE A 256 2.94 -34.93 0.62
CA ILE A 256 4.29 -34.45 0.35
C ILE A 256 5.24 -35.63 0.50
N HIS A 257 5.98 -35.90 -0.57
CA HIS A 257 7.00 -36.93 -0.60
C HIS A 257 8.38 -36.32 -0.33
N ASP A 258 9.25 -37.07 0.31
CA ASP A 258 10.66 -36.72 0.48
C ASP A 258 11.47 -36.98 -0.80
N ALA A 259 12.74 -36.60 -0.81
CA ALA A 259 13.61 -36.76 -1.99
C ALA A 259 13.85 -38.22 -2.42
N ARG A 260 13.44 -39.20 -1.61
CA ARG A 260 13.50 -40.63 -1.94
C ARG A 260 12.12 -41.20 -2.31
N GLY A 261 11.12 -40.34 -2.51
CA GLY A 261 9.75 -40.73 -2.85
C GLY A 261 8.93 -41.26 -1.68
N ARG A 262 9.40 -41.14 -0.43
CA ARG A 262 8.66 -41.64 0.74
C ARG A 262 7.70 -40.58 1.27
N LEU A 263 6.51 -40.97 1.72
CA LEU A 263 5.53 -40.04 2.29
C LEU A 263 6.09 -39.34 3.55
N ALA A 264 6.33 -38.04 3.44
CA ALA A 264 6.85 -37.19 4.52
C ALA A 264 5.72 -36.65 5.42
N GLY A 265 4.55 -36.37 4.83
CA GLY A 265 3.37 -35.90 5.53
C GLY A 265 2.33 -35.33 4.57
N TRP A 266 1.26 -34.75 5.12
CA TRP A 266 0.20 -34.10 4.34
C TRP A 266 0.20 -32.61 4.65
N VAL A 267 0.02 -31.76 3.64
CA VAL A 267 -0.09 -30.31 3.82
C VAL A 267 -1.43 -29.82 3.32
N SER A 268 -1.98 -28.85 4.04
CA SER A 268 -3.24 -28.19 3.69
C SER A 268 -3.15 -27.55 2.30
N ARG A 269 -4.20 -27.73 1.47
CA ARG A 269 -4.35 -27.03 0.19
C ARG A 269 -5.23 -25.80 0.41
N GLY A 270 -4.59 -24.66 0.68
CA GLY A 270 -5.28 -23.40 0.93
C GLY A 270 -6.06 -22.89 -0.29
N ASN A 271 -7.18 -22.22 -0.04
CA ASN A 271 -8.03 -21.63 -1.07
C ASN A 271 -8.25 -20.11 -0.85
N ARG A 272 -9.12 -19.50 -1.66
CA ARG A 272 -9.45 -18.07 -1.57
C ARG A 272 -10.04 -17.68 -0.21
N LYS A 273 -10.79 -18.57 0.45
CA LYS A 273 -11.36 -18.32 1.76
C LYS A 273 -10.28 -18.34 2.84
N ASP A 274 -9.32 -19.27 2.79
CA ASP A 274 -8.16 -19.25 3.70
C ASP A 274 -7.36 -17.94 3.58
N ILE A 275 -7.19 -17.42 2.35
CA ILE A 275 -6.55 -16.12 2.11
C ILE A 275 -7.38 -14.98 2.72
N ARG A 276 -8.72 -14.98 2.53
CA ARG A 276 -9.60 -13.99 3.14
C ARG A 276 -9.48 -14.01 4.67
N ASP A 277 -9.52 -15.20 5.27
CA ASP A 277 -9.40 -15.38 6.72
C ASP A 277 -8.04 -14.86 7.23
N ALA A 278 -6.96 -15.05 6.45
CA ALA A 278 -5.64 -14.49 6.75
C ALA A 278 -5.58 -12.96 6.64
N VAL A 279 -6.23 -12.38 5.63
CA VAL A 279 -6.35 -10.92 5.46
C VAL A 279 -7.16 -10.33 6.62
N GLU A 280 -8.31 -10.91 6.97
CA GLU A 280 -9.12 -10.47 8.10
C GLU A 280 -8.33 -10.54 9.43
N ALA A 281 -7.53 -11.59 9.61
CA ALA A 281 -6.65 -11.70 10.78
C ALA A 281 -5.58 -10.60 10.80
N ALA A 282 -5.01 -10.24 9.65
CA ALA A 282 -4.05 -9.15 9.54
C ALA A 282 -4.69 -7.78 9.86
N PHE A 283 -5.91 -7.52 9.39
CA PHE A 283 -6.67 -6.31 9.74
C PHE A 283 -6.95 -6.22 11.24
N ARG A 284 -7.24 -7.35 11.91
CA ARG A 284 -7.40 -7.38 13.37
C ARG A 284 -6.09 -7.16 14.15
N ALA A 285 -4.95 -7.29 13.48
CA ALA A 285 -3.61 -7.12 14.05
C ALA A 285 -3.02 -5.72 13.77
N GLU A 286 -3.85 -4.71 13.48
CA GLU A 286 -3.42 -3.34 13.15
C GLU A 286 -2.44 -2.73 14.16
N LYS A 287 -2.56 -3.09 15.45
CA LYS A 287 -1.67 -2.62 16.53
C LYS A 287 -0.20 -3.00 16.33
N TRP A 288 0.09 -3.97 15.46
CA TRP A 288 1.47 -4.31 15.08
C TRP A 288 2.17 -3.15 14.36
N CYS A 289 1.44 -2.41 13.52
CA CYS A 289 1.97 -1.25 12.81
C CYS A 289 2.34 -0.12 13.76
N ASP A 290 1.58 0.04 14.85
CA ASP A 290 1.79 1.06 15.89
C ASP A 290 2.73 0.59 17.02
N ALA A 291 3.15 -0.67 17.01
CA ALA A 291 4.07 -1.20 18.01
C ALA A 291 5.39 -0.40 18.02
N THR A 292 6.05 -0.32 19.17
CA THR A 292 7.37 0.31 19.23
C THR A 292 8.37 -0.51 18.41
N ALA A 293 9.33 0.18 17.79
CA ALA A 293 10.41 -0.46 17.05
C ALA A 293 11.18 -1.49 17.90
N HIS A 294 11.42 -1.15 19.18
CA HIS A 294 12.02 -2.05 20.16
C HIS A 294 11.22 -3.33 20.38
N LEU A 295 9.89 -3.25 20.53
CA LEU A 295 9.04 -4.44 20.70
C LEU A 295 9.12 -5.36 19.48
N ARG A 296 9.07 -4.79 18.26
CA ARG A 296 9.23 -5.57 17.02
C ARG A 296 10.60 -6.24 16.94
N SER A 297 11.66 -5.51 17.34
CA SER A 297 13.02 -6.03 17.42
C SER A 297 13.12 -7.23 18.35
N GLN A 298 12.62 -7.11 19.58
CA GLN A 298 12.62 -8.21 20.56
C GLN A 298 11.88 -9.45 20.05
N ILE A 299 10.74 -9.28 19.40
CA ILE A 299 9.98 -10.40 18.83
C ILE A 299 10.78 -11.11 17.73
N LEU A 300 11.46 -10.37 16.85
CA LEU A 300 12.31 -10.97 15.81
C LEU A 300 13.49 -11.73 16.40
N PHE A 301 14.13 -11.20 17.45
CA PHE A 301 15.18 -11.91 18.17
C PHE A 301 14.65 -13.19 18.83
N TYR A 302 13.50 -13.15 19.49
CA TYR A 302 12.90 -14.36 20.06
C TYR A 302 12.57 -15.41 18.99
N ILE A 303 12.13 -15.01 17.79
CA ILE A 303 11.92 -15.95 16.68
C ILE A 303 13.26 -16.56 16.24
N GLY A 304 14.32 -15.75 16.13
CA GLY A 304 15.67 -16.19 15.79
C GLY A 304 16.26 -17.17 16.81
N GLU A 305 16.14 -16.88 18.10
CA GLU A 305 16.62 -17.73 19.19
C GLU A 305 15.87 -19.07 19.24
N ASN A 306 14.53 -19.04 19.14
CA ASN A 306 13.72 -20.27 19.10
C ASN A 306 14.03 -21.13 17.86
N LEU A 307 14.32 -20.49 16.72
CA LEU A 307 14.77 -21.19 15.51
C LEU A 307 16.15 -21.82 15.71
N ALA A 308 17.07 -21.10 16.37
CA ALA A 308 18.41 -21.58 16.67
C ALA A 308 18.43 -22.79 17.62
N VAL A 309 17.56 -22.81 18.64
CA VAL A 309 17.40 -23.96 19.53
C VAL A 309 17.00 -25.23 18.77
N ARG A 310 16.24 -25.09 17.68
CA ARG A 310 15.75 -26.22 16.86
C ARG A 310 16.52 -26.41 15.56
N ARG A 311 17.69 -25.82 15.44
CA ARG A 311 18.50 -25.78 14.21
C ARG A 311 18.77 -27.17 13.63
N ASP A 312 19.26 -28.09 14.44
CA ASP A 312 19.64 -29.44 13.99
C ASP A 312 18.43 -30.25 13.54
N GLU A 313 17.30 -30.14 14.26
CA GLU A 313 16.02 -30.75 13.89
C GLU A 313 15.56 -30.27 12.51
N LEU A 314 15.58 -28.96 12.29
CA LEU A 314 15.11 -28.34 11.05
C LEU A 314 16.05 -28.64 9.87
N ALA A 315 17.37 -28.60 10.09
CA ALA A 315 18.36 -28.93 9.07
C ALA A 315 18.24 -30.40 8.63
N ALA A 316 18.09 -31.33 9.57
CA ALA A 316 17.87 -32.75 9.27
C ALA A 316 16.56 -32.96 8.49
N ARG A 317 15.49 -32.26 8.90
CA ARG A 317 14.19 -32.33 8.21
C ARG A 317 14.27 -31.79 6.78
N LEU A 318 14.92 -30.65 6.58
CA LEU A 318 15.14 -30.03 5.27
C LEU A 318 15.98 -30.94 4.35
N GLY A 319 17.06 -31.50 4.87
CA GLY A 319 17.91 -32.46 4.12
C GLY A 319 17.13 -33.69 3.70
N ARG A 320 16.28 -34.25 4.59
CA ARG A 320 15.40 -35.36 4.23
C ARG A 320 14.42 -34.99 3.12
N LEU A 321 13.76 -33.83 3.22
CA LEU A 321 12.75 -33.40 2.26
C LEU A 321 13.33 -33.10 0.87
N THR A 322 14.50 -32.47 0.81
CA THR A 322 15.08 -31.93 -0.44
C THR A 322 16.19 -32.81 -1.03
N GLY A 323 16.74 -33.74 -0.26
CA GLY A 323 17.89 -34.55 -0.67
C GLY A 323 19.22 -33.78 -0.67
N ARG A 324 19.22 -32.52 -0.23
CA ARG A 324 20.44 -31.70 -0.09
C ARG A 324 21.39 -32.30 0.95
N LYS A 325 22.69 -32.04 0.77
CA LYS A 325 23.72 -32.48 1.72
C LYS A 325 23.49 -31.81 3.07
N ALA A 326 23.85 -32.49 4.17
CA ALA A 326 23.66 -31.97 5.52
C ALA A 326 24.25 -30.56 5.72
N ALA A 327 25.44 -30.31 5.18
CA ALA A 327 26.07 -28.98 5.22
C ALA A 327 25.25 -27.90 4.51
N GLN A 328 24.62 -28.21 3.37
CA GLN A 328 23.78 -27.28 2.62
C GLN A 328 22.47 -26.98 3.36
N SER A 329 21.81 -28.02 3.90
CA SER A 329 20.58 -27.84 4.69
C SER A 329 20.84 -27.08 5.98
N ARG A 330 21.99 -27.32 6.62
CA ARG A 330 22.44 -26.56 7.78
C ARG A 330 22.67 -25.09 7.45
N ALA A 331 23.40 -24.81 6.37
CA ALA A 331 23.67 -23.46 5.91
C ALA A 331 22.38 -22.67 5.61
N GLU A 332 21.35 -23.32 5.05
CA GLU A 332 20.05 -22.68 4.79
C GLU A 332 19.32 -22.28 6.07
N VAL A 333 19.33 -23.14 7.10
CA VAL A 333 18.75 -22.82 8.41
C VAL A 333 19.56 -21.73 9.12
N ASP A 334 20.88 -21.79 9.06
CA ASP A 334 21.76 -20.76 9.63
C ASP A 334 21.54 -19.41 8.95
N LEU A 335 21.33 -19.38 7.62
CA LEU A 335 20.97 -18.17 6.88
C LEU A 335 19.60 -17.62 7.31
N ALA A 336 18.60 -18.47 7.53
CA ALA A 336 17.29 -18.02 8.03
C ALA A 336 17.40 -17.38 9.42
N ILE A 337 18.21 -17.97 10.30
CA ILE A 337 18.52 -17.43 11.63
C ILE A 337 19.21 -16.07 11.48
N GLU A 338 20.27 -15.98 10.67
CA GLU A 338 21.00 -14.74 10.40
C GLU A 338 20.06 -13.63 9.89
N ARG A 339 19.15 -13.95 8.97
CA ARG A 339 18.16 -12.98 8.46
C ARG A 339 17.25 -12.45 9.57
N LEU A 340 16.78 -13.30 10.47
CA LEU A 340 15.96 -12.89 11.61
C LEU A 340 16.72 -11.95 12.55
N PHE A 341 17.98 -12.28 12.88
CA PHE A 341 18.84 -11.41 13.69
C PHE A 341 19.13 -10.07 12.99
N SER A 342 19.42 -10.09 11.67
CA SER A 342 19.63 -8.87 10.89
C SER A 342 18.40 -7.97 10.88
N TYR A 343 17.21 -8.51 10.59
CA TYR A 343 15.97 -7.72 10.62
C TYR A 343 15.60 -7.27 12.03
N GLY A 344 15.87 -8.08 13.06
CA GLY A 344 15.74 -7.68 14.46
C GLY A 344 16.65 -6.50 14.79
N GLY A 345 17.88 -6.50 14.27
CA GLY A 345 18.83 -5.38 14.40
C GLY A 345 18.41 -4.12 13.65
N TRP A 346 17.77 -4.24 12.49
CA TRP A 346 17.29 -3.11 11.67
C TRP A 346 15.97 -2.50 12.16
N ALA A 347 15.15 -3.24 12.92
CA ALA A 347 13.79 -2.84 13.28
C ALA A 347 13.68 -1.48 13.99
N ASP A 348 14.75 -1.05 14.67
CA ASP A 348 14.88 0.23 15.38
C ASP A 348 16.06 1.09 14.92
N LYS A 349 16.60 0.83 13.71
CA LYS A 349 17.77 1.53 13.14
C LYS A 349 17.57 1.99 11.70
N TYR A 350 16.32 1.98 11.23
CA TYR A 350 15.96 2.47 9.91
C TYR A 350 15.34 3.87 10.05
N ASP A 351 16.22 4.85 10.28
CA ASP A 351 15.82 6.22 10.60
C ASP A 351 15.31 6.97 9.35
N GLY A 352 14.41 7.93 9.59
CA GLY A 352 13.99 8.88 8.57
C GLY A 352 15.10 9.89 8.25
N LEU A 353 15.05 10.48 7.06
CA LEU A 353 15.93 11.58 6.68
C LEU A 353 15.32 12.91 7.12
N ILE A 354 16.17 13.84 7.56
CA ILE A 354 15.82 15.25 7.80
C ILE A 354 16.36 16.03 6.61
N HIS A 355 15.46 16.66 5.86
CA HIS A 355 15.77 17.46 4.67
C HIS A 355 15.84 18.94 5.00
#